data_AF-A0A2P4SR54-F1
#
_entry.id   AF-A0A2P4SR54-F1
#
_cell.length_a   1.000
_cell.length_b   1.000
_cell.length_c   1.000
_cell.angle_alpha   90.00
_cell.angle_beta   90.00
_cell.angle_gamma   90.00
#
_symmetry.space_group_name_H-M   'P 1'
#
loop_
_entity.id
_entity.type
_entity.pdbx_description
1 polymer ?
#
loop_
_entity_poly.entity_id
_entity_poly.type
_entity_poly.pdbx_seq_one_letter_code
_entity_poly.pdbx_strand_id
1 'polypeptide(L)'
;ILFGHRPYWWVHETMIYLNQSSPCLEQFPITCETGPGSPSGHAMGSSCVWYVMVTAALSYTVRWKEKSAVTLHRLTWSLLWTIFWIIQISVCISRVFIATHFPHQVILGVFAGIVVAEAFEHTPAIQTASLRMYIKTNLFLFIFALGFYLVLKLLDIDLLWSVPKAKKWCANPDWINIDTTPFAGLVRNLGAFFGLGIGINSEMFITSCKGKNSCKISFRVLCVAASLATLQLYNFVKIPTHTEYLFYILSFCKSAAMPLTVVALVPYCVHTLMRTTDKKCN
;
A
#
# COMPACT_ATOMS: atom_id res chain seq x y z
N ILE A 1 -7.60 -19.89 1.30
CA ILE A 1 -7.02 -18.51 1.23
C ILE A 1 -7.61 -17.73 0.06
N LEU A 2 -7.54 -18.22 -1.18
CA LEU A 2 -8.01 -17.50 -2.40
C LEU A 2 -9.51 -17.12 -2.39
N PHE A 3 -10.36 -17.88 -1.70
CA PHE A 3 -11.81 -17.67 -1.61
C PHE A 3 -12.23 -17.13 -0.24
N GLY A 4 -11.59 -16.04 0.21
CA GLY A 4 -11.94 -15.39 1.47
C GLY A 4 -13.30 -14.69 1.38
N HIS A 5 -14.30 -15.18 2.12
CA HIS A 5 -15.58 -14.49 2.27
C HIS A 5 -15.47 -13.22 3.12
N ARG A 6 -16.44 -12.31 2.98
CA ARG A 6 -16.63 -11.14 3.85
C ARG A 6 -17.90 -11.31 4.67
N PRO A 7 -17.93 -10.84 5.93
CA PRO A 7 -19.08 -11.01 6.80
C PRO A 7 -20.40 -10.49 6.19
N TYR A 8 -20.39 -9.33 5.54
CA TYR A 8 -21.62 -8.70 5.01
C TYR A 8 -22.37 -9.52 3.95
N TRP A 9 -21.68 -10.30 3.11
CA TRP A 9 -22.35 -11.23 2.19
C TRP A 9 -22.44 -12.65 2.75
N TRP A 10 -21.52 -13.02 3.65
CA TRP A 10 -21.48 -14.37 4.21
C TRP A 10 -22.70 -14.65 5.07
N VAL A 11 -23.18 -13.66 5.83
CA VAL A 11 -24.35 -13.78 6.69
C VAL A 11 -25.62 -14.20 5.94
N HIS A 12 -25.74 -13.82 4.67
CA HIS A 12 -26.90 -14.13 3.83
C HIS A 12 -26.75 -15.42 3.02
N GLU A 13 -25.53 -15.91 2.86
CA GLU A 13 -25.23 -17.09 2.04
C GLU A 13 -24.94 -18.34 2.88
N THR A 14 -24.83 -18.17 4.21
CA THR A 14 -24.59 -19.27 5.14
C THR A 14 -25.87 -20.03 5.45
N MET A 15 -25.76 -21.35 5.55
CA MET A 15 -26.87 -22.23 5.95
C MET A 15 -27.12 -22.23 7.47
N ILE A 16 -26.30 -21.51 8.24
CA ILE A 16 -26.38 -21.48 9.71
C ILE A 16 -27.69 -20.87 10.21
N TYR A 17 -28.25 -19.90 9.48
CA TYR A 17 -29.45 -19.17 9.88
C TYR A 17 -30.72 -19.65 9.17
N LEU A 18 -30.78 -20.88 8.63
CA LEU A 18 -31.95 -21.37 7.86
C LEU A 18 -33.29 -21.26 8.61
N ASN A 19 -33.28 -21.42 9.94
CA ASN A 19 -34.47 -21.42 10.79
C ASN A 19 -34.59 -20.17 11.67
N GLN A 20 -33.75 -19.15 11.45
CA GLN A 20 -33.72 -17.91 12.25
C GLN A 20 -33.57 -16.71 11.31
N SER A 21 -33.98 -15.52 11.75
CA SER A 21 -33.66 -14.31 11.00
C SER A 21 -32.14 -14.11 10.96
N SER A 22 -31.58 -13.97 9.76
CA SER A 22 -30.16 -13.64 9.61
C SER A 22 -29.85 -12.29 10.28
N PRO A 23 -28.71 -12.16 10.98
CA PRO A 23 -28.38 -10.89 11.63
C PRO A 23 -28.26 -9.76 10.61
N CYS A 24 -28.90 -8.63 10.90
CA CYS A 24 -28.81 -7.43 10.07
C CYS A 24 -27.47 -6.74 10.34
N LEU A 25 -26.62 -6.66 9.32
CA LEU A 25 -25.34 -5.97 9.39
C LEU A 25 -25.49 -4.58 8.77
N GLU A 26 -25.10 -3.54 9.50
CA GLU A 26 -25.00 -2.20 8.94
C GLU A 26 -23.90 -2.14 7.89
N GLN A 27 -24.21 -1.53 6.74
CA GLN A 27 -23.26 -1.31 5.66
C GLN A 27 -22.92 0.18 5.54
N PHE A 28 -21.65 0.46 5.32
CA PHE A 28 -21.11 1.80 5.13
C PHE A 28 -20.54 1.92 3.70
N PRO A 29 -20.24 3.14 3.21
CA PRO A 29 -19.64 3.33 1.88
C PRO A 29 -18.32 2.56 1.64
N ILE A 30 -17.61 2.20 2.71
CA ILE A 30 -16.36 1.42 2.65
C ILE A 30 -16.59 -0.10 2.80
N THR A 31 -17.82 -0.56 3.02
CA THR A 31 -18.12 -1.98 3.26
C THR A 31 -18.09 -2.80 1.97
N CYS A 32 -18.55 -2.24 0.85
CA CYS A 32 -18.73 -2.95 -0.42
C CYS A 32 -17.47 -3.00 -1.29
N GLU A 33 -16.39 -3.56 -0.74
CA GLU A 33 -15.20 -3.90 -1.50
C GLU A 33 -15.47 -5.13 -2.41
N THR A 34 -14.93 -5.12 -3.62
CA THR A 34 -15.15 -6.13 -4.66
C THR A 34 -14.07 -7.22 -4.69
N GLY A 35 -12.95 -7.02 -4.00
CA GLY A 35 -11.89 -8.01 -3.82
C GLY A 35 -12.22 -9.06 -2.73
N PRO A 36 -11.54 -10.23 -2.75
CA PRO A 36 -11.70 -11.25 -1.71
C PRO A 36 -11.29 -10.73 -0.33
N GLY A 37 -11.89 -11.28 0.73
CA GLY A 37 -11.68 -10.82 2.10
C GLY A 37 -10.39 -11.28 2.77
N SER A 38 -9.64 -12.21 2.18
CA SER A 38 -8.45 -12.81 2.83
C SER A 38 -7.17 -12.62 2.00
N PRO A 39 -6.08 -12.14 2.60
CA PRO A 39 -6.00 -11.47 3.90
C PRO A 39 -6.58 -10.04 3.84
N SER A 40 -6.72 -9.36 4.99
CA SER A 40 -7.12 -7.96 4.98
C SER A 40 -6.01 -7.06 4.43
N GLY A 41 -6.24 -6.46 3.26
CA GLY A 41 -5.29 -5.55 2.63
C GLY A 41 -4.98 -4.31 3.48
N HIS A 42 -5.95 -3.84 4.28
CA HIS A 42 -5.75 -2.72 5.20
C HIS A 42 -4.82 -3.07 6.36
N ALA A 43 -5.01 -4.23 6.98
CA ALA A 43 -4.11 -4.71 8.03
C ALA A 43 -2.70 -5.02 7.48
N MET A 44 -2.63 -5.64 6.30
CA MET A 44 -1.36 -5.92 5.61
C MET A 44 -0.59 -4.67 5.24
N GLY A 45 -1.24 -3.69 4.60
CA GLY A 45 -0.59 -2.44 4.20
C GLY A 45 -0.14 -1.61 5.41
N SER A 46 -1.01 -1.49 6.41
CA SER A 46 -0.68 -0.76 7.66
C SER A 46 0.51 -1.37 8.38
N SER A 47 0.48 -2.68 8.63
CA SER A 47 1.57 -3.38 9.32
C SER A 47 2.89 -3.29 8.55
N CYS A 48 2.87 -3.48 7.23
CA CYS A 48 4.06 -3.34 6.39
C CYS A 48 4.70 -1.95 6.51
N VAL A 49 3.92 -0.88 6.34
CA VAL A 49 4.45 0.49 6.35
C VAL A 49 4.96 0.87 7.74
N TRP A 50 4.17 0.60 8.79
CA TRP A 50 4.57 0.93 10.15
C TRP A 50 5.77 0.13 10.62
N TYR A 51 5.90 -1.13 10.21
CA TYR A 51 7.07 -1.95 10.52
C TYR A 51 8.33 -1.31 9.96
N VAL A 52 8.35 -0.97 8.66
CA VAL A 52 9.47 -0.30 7.99
C VAL A 52 9.78 1.05 8.65
N MET A 53 8.77 1.83 9.03
CA MET A 53 8.98 3.11 9.71
C MET A 53 9.61 2.94 11.10
N VAL A 54 9.17 1.95 11.87
CA VAL A 54 9.71 1.66 13.20
C VAL A 54 11.15 1.16 13.10
N THR A 55 11.44 0.21 12.20
CA THR A 55 12.82 -0.30 12.02
C THR A 55 13.76 0.80 11.51
N ALA A 56 13.32 1.62 10.55
CA ALA A 56 14.09 2.77 10.07
C ALA A 56 14.36 3.79 11.18
N ALA A 57 13.37 4.13 12.01
CA ALA A 57 13.54 5.06 13.13
C ALA A 57 14.52 4.52 14.19
N LEU A 58 14.43 3.22 14.52
CA LEU A 58 15.33 2.56 15.46
C LEU A 58 16.76 2.49 14.93
N SER A 59 16.95 2.22 13.63
CA SER A 59 18.29 2.23 13.03
C SER A 59 18.99 3.59 13.15
N TYR A 60 18.22 4.68 13.17
CA TYR A 60 18.76 6.02 13.34
C TYR A 60 19.23 6.30 14.77
N THR A 61 18.51 5.81 15.78
CA THR A 61 18.85 6.03 17.20
C THR A 61 20.09 5.22 17.63
N VAL A 62 20.31 4.04 17.05
CA VAL A 62 21.51 3.20 17.31
C VAL A 62 22.82 3.88 16.90
N ARG A 63 22.79 4.87 15.98
CA ARG A 63 24.02 5.57 15.53
C ARG A 63 24.64 6.48 16.59
N TRP A 64 23.93 6.76 17.69
CA TRP A 64 24.41 7.61 18.79
C TRP A 64 25.09 6.74 19.86
N LYS A 65 26.42 6.58 19.75
CA LYS A 65 27.27 5.74 20.62
C LYS A 65 27.60 6.39 21.96
N GLU A 66 26.64 6.51 22.88
CA GLU A 66 26.94 6.82 24.30
C GLU A 66 26.32 5.79 25.24
N LYS A 67 26.91 5.57 26.43
CA LYS A 67 26.37 4.62 27.43
C LYS A 67 24.96 4.99 27.90
N SER A 68 24.62 6.28 27.93
CA SER A 68 23.26 6.79 28.17
C SER A 68 22.27 6.41 27.05
N ALA A 69 22.79 6.18 25.84
CA ALA A 69 21.99 5.84 24.67
C ALA A 69 21.41 4.42 24.70
N VAL A 70 21.94 3.50 25.53
CA VAL A 70 21.38 2.14 25.64
C VAL A 70 20.02 2.14 26.32
N THR A 71 19.88 2.88 27.44
CA THR A 71 18.60 3.04 28.14
C THR A 71 17.59 3.79 27.29
N LEU A 72 18.04 4.87 26.63
CA LEU A 72 17.20 5.64 25.71
C LEU A 72 16.74 4.79 24.53
N HIS A 73 17.64 4.01 23.91
CA HIS A 73 17.29 3.10 22.82
C HIS A 73 16.26 2.06 23.26
N ARG A 74 16.42 1.46 24.44
CA ARG A 74 15.44 0.50 24.97
C ARG A 74 14.07 1.13 25.21
N LEU A 75 14.04 2.37 25.72
CA LEU A 75 12.80 3.12 25.91
C LEU A 75 12.14 3.45 24.57
N THR A 76 12.92 3.96 23.61
CA THR A 76 12.43 4.27 22.25
C THR A 76 11.94 3.01 21.53
N TRP A 77 12.65 1.89 21.66
CA TRP A 77 12.24 0.58 21.15
C TRP A 77 10.88 0.18 21.73
N SER A 78 10.74 0.22 23.05
CA SER A 78 9.48 -0.12 23.72
C SER A 78 8.34 0.79 23.28
N LEU A 79 8.59 2.10 23.20
CA LEU A 79 7.59 3.09 22.81
C LEU A 79 7.11 2.88 21.36
N LEU A 80 8.04 2.75 20.42
CA LEU A 80 7.71 2.61 18.99
C LEU A 80 6.95 1.30 18.70
N TRP A 81 7.35 0.18 19.31
CA TRP A 81 6.62 -1.08 19.17
C TRP A 81 5.26 -1.06 19.85
N THR A 82 5.12 -0.34 20.97
CA THR A 82 3.82 -0.15 21.62
C THR A 82 2.89 0.64 20.70
N ILE A 83 3.36 1.74 20.11
CA ILE A 83 2.60 2.54 19.15
C ILE A 83 2.21 1.69 17.93
N PHE A 84 3.14 0.88 17.39
CA PHE A 84 2.86 -0.04 16.31
C PHE A 84 1.66 -0.94 16.62
N TRP A 85 1.67 -1.63 17.77
CA TRP A 85 0.60 -2.53 18.16
C TRP A 85 -0.72 -1.82 18.42
N ILE A 86 -0.71 -0.63 19.03
CA ILE A 86 -1.92 0.19 19.22
C ILE A 86 -2.57 0.49 17.87
N ILE A 87 -1.78 0.89 16.88
CA ILE A 87 -2.27 1.20 15.53
C ILE A 87 -2.80 -0.07 14.84
N GLN A 88 -2.07 -1.19 14.90
CA GLN A 88 -2.52 -2.42 14.25
C GLN A 88 -3.82 -2.97 14.88
N ILE A 89 -3.93 -2.94 16.21
CA ILE A 89 -5.15 -3.34 16.91
C ILE A 89 -6.32 -2.43 16.49
N SER A 90 -6.10 -1.12 16.44
CA SER A 90 -7.12 -0.16 16.01
C SER A 90 -7.61 -0.42 14.58
N VAL A 91 -6.69 -0.67 13.64
CA VAL A 91 -7.02 -1.00 12.25
C VAL A 91 -7.77 -2.33 12.17
N CYS A 92 -7.34 -3.35 12.91
CA CYS A 92 -8.00 -4.66 12.92
C CYS A 92 -9.42 -4.58 13.48
N ILE A 93 -9.60 -3.91 14.62
CA ILE A 93 -10.91 -3.70 15.25
C ILE A 93 -11.84 -2.93 14.30
N SER A 94 -11.35 -1.85 13.69
CA SER A 94 -12.13 -1.07 12.72
C SER A 94 -12.70 -1.95 11.61
N ARG A 95 -11.89 -2.86 11.04
CA ARG A 95 -12.30 -3.72 9.91
C ARG A 95 -13.28 -4.83 10.30
N VAL A 96 -13.13 -5.37 11.50
CA VAL A 96 -14.08 -6.33 12.08
C VAL A 96 -15.40 -5.64 12.41
N PHE A 97 -15.34 -4.43 12.99
CA PHE A 97 -16.52 -3.65 13.38
C PHE A 97 -17.42 -3.31 12.18
N ILE A 98 -16.84 -2.86 11.07
CA ILE A 98 -17.61 -2.57 9.84
C ILE A 98 -17.99 -3.82 9.03
N ALA A 99 -17.83 -5.02 9.60
CA ALA A 99 -18.18 -6.30 8.99
C ALA A 99 -17.54 -6.56 7.60
N THR A 100 -16.34 -6.02 7.36
CA THR A 100 -15.61 -6.20 6.09
C THR A 100 -14.65 -7.38 6.10
N HIS A 101 -14.21 -7.81 7.28
CA HIS A 101 -13.25 -8.89 7.46
C HIS A 101 -13.56 -9.72 8.70
N PHE A 102 -13.22 -11.00 8.64
CA PHE A 102 -13.21 -11.88 9.81
C PHE A 102 -11.92 -11.70 10.64
N PRO A 103 -11.93 -12.03 11.95
CA PRO A 103 -10.76 -11.90 12.81
C PRO A 103 -9.49 -12.59 12.28
N HIS A 104 -9.63 -13.81 11.74
CA HIS A 104 -8.48 -14.52 11.16
C HIS A 104 -7.88 -13.80 9.94
N GLN A 105 -8.69 -13.07 9.17
CA GLN A 105 -8.22 -12.38 7.96
C GLN A 105 -7.40 -11.13 8.28
N VAL A 106 -7.77 -10.41 9.35
CA VAL A 106 -7.00 -9.25 9.82
C VAL A 106 -5.70 -9.68 10.49
N ILE A 107 -5.72 -10.76 11.29
CA ILE A 107 -4.52 -11.34 11.90
C ILE A 107 -3.53 -11.81 10.83
N LEU A 108 -4.00 -12.60 9.85
CA LEU A 108 -3.18 -13.03 8.72
C LEU A 108 -2.65 -11.85 7.90
N GLY A 109 -3.43 -10.78 7.77
CA GLY A 109 -3.00 -9.54 7.14
C GLY A 109 -1.81 -8.91 7.85
N VAL A 110 -1.86 -8.77 9.19
CA VAL A 110 -0.74 -8.22 9.98
C VAL A 110 0.52 -9.05 9.78
N PHE A 111 0.43 -10.37 9.87
CA PHE A 111 1.60 -11.24 9.66
C PHE A 111 2.15 -11.13 8.24
N ALA A 112 1.28 -11.14 7.23
CA ALA A 112 1.71 -10.99 5.83
C ALA A 112 2.43 -9.66 5.60
N GLY A 113 1.96 -8.56 6.19
CA GLY A 113 2.61 -7.26 6.08
C GLY A 113 3.99 -7.20 6.73
N ILE A 114 4.14 -7.81 7.92
CA ILE A 114 5.43 -7.93 8.60
C ILE A 114 6.43 -8.75 7.77
N VAL A 115 5.99 -9.90 7.23
CA VAL A 115 6.84 -10.75 6.38
C VAL A 115 7.29 -10.02 5.12
N VAL A 116 6.40 -9.26 4.48
CA VAL A 116 6.74 -8.45 3.31
C VAL A 116 7.73 -7.35 3.66
N ALA A 117 7.56 -6.67 4.79
CA ALA A 117 8.50 -5.65 5.26
C ALA A 117 9.90 -6.23 5.50
N GLU A 118 9.98 -7.36 6.21
CA GLU A 118 11.23 -8.05 6.51
C GLU A 118 11.92 -8.52 5.23
N ALA A 119 11.18 -9.14 4.30
CA ALA A 119 11.72 -9.59 3.02
C ALA A 119 12.27 -8.42 2.18
N PHE A 120 11.62 -7.24 2.24
CA PHE A 120 12.10 -6.05 1.55
C PHE A 120 13.40 -5.51 2.17
N GLU A 121 13.54 -5.52 3.49
CA GLU A 121 14.76 -5.10 4.20
C GLU A 121 15.96 -5.97 3.85
N HIS A 122 15.76 -7.30 3.74
CA HIS A 122 16.82 -8.24 3.35
C HIS A 122 17.12 -8.29 1.84
N THR A 123 16.43 -7.50 1.01
CA THR A 123 16.60 -7.51 -0.45
C THR A 123 17.06 -6.15 -0.99
N PRO A 124 18.31 -5.72 -0.72
CA PRO A 124 18.83 -4.41 -1.17
C PRO A 124 18.94 -4.31 -2.70
N ALA A 125 18.95 -5.46 -3.40
CA ALA A 125 18.99 -5.55 -4.85
C ALA A 125 17.84 -4.80 -5.53
N ILE A 126 16.70 -4.60 -4.85
CA ILE A 126 15.57 -3.84 -5.40
C ILE A 126 15.99 -2.38 -5.62
N GLN A 127 16.71 -1.77 -4.68
CA GLN A 127 17.08 -0.35 -4.77
C GLN A 127 18.24 -0.08 -5.73
N THR A 128 19.02 -1.10 -6.09
CA THR A 128 20.20 -0.99 -6.98
C THR A 128 19.94 -1.55 -8.39
N ALA A 129 18.73 -2.08 -8.65
CA ALA A 129 18.38 -2.68 -9.91
C ALA A 129 18.30 -1.65 -11.06
N SER A 130 18.80 -2.06 -12.23
CA SER A 130 18.70 -1.26 -13.46
C SER A 130 17.25 -1.15 -13.95
N LEU A 131 16.93 -0.06 -14.66
CA LEU A 131 15.60 0.14 -15.28
C LEU A 131 15.17 -1.04 -16.16
N ARG A 132 16.10 -1.68 -16.89
CA ARG A 132 15.80 -2.86 -17.72
C ARG A 132 15.27 -4.03 -16.88
N MET A 133 15.81 -4.22 -15.68
CA MET A 133 15.33 -5.26 -14.76
C MET A 133 13.92 -4.96 -14.27
N TYR A 134 13.64 -3.70 -13.89
CA TYR A 134 12.29 -3.27 -13.51
C TYR A 134 11.26 -3.55 -14.61
N ILE A 135 11.57 -3.19 -15.86
CA ILE A 135 10.68 -3.43 -17.02
C ILE A 135 10.47 -4.93 -17.23
N LYS A 136 11.54 -5.73 -17.23
CA LYS A 136 11.45 -7.20 -17.39
C LYS A 136 10.61 -7.84 -16.29
N THR A 137 10.84 -7.47 -15.03
CA THR A 137 10.08 -8.00 -13.88
C THR A 137 8.62 -7.57 -13.95
N ASN A 138 8.32 -6.32 -14.35
CA ASN A 138 6.95 -5.85 -14.51
C ASN A 138 6.20 -6.65 -15.60
N LEU A 139 6.84 -6.84 -16.76
CA LEU A 139 6.30 -7.64 -17.86
C LEU A 139 6.09 -9.10 -17.43
N PHE A 140 7.07 -9.69 -16.73
CA PHE A 140 6.97 -11.04 -16.19
C PHE A 140 5.80 -11.16 -15.22
N LEU A 141 5.66 -10.26 -14.24
CA LEU A 141 4.56 -10.28 -13.27
C LEU A 141 3.20 -10.13 -13.95
N PHE A 142 3.09 -9.26 -14.97
CA PHE A 142 1.86 -9.10 -15.73
C PHE A 142 1.48 -10.35 -16.51
N ILE A 143 2.42 -10.91 -17.29
CA ILE A 143 2.19 -12.13 -18.09
C ILE A 143 1.89 -13.31 -17.16
N PHE A 144 2.64 -13.45 -16.05
CA PHE A 144 2.42 -14.51 -15.09
C PHE A 144 1.05 -14.43 -14.43
N ALA A 145 0.64 -13.24 -13.97
CA ALA A 145 -0.68 -13.03 -13.38
C ALA A 145 -1.81 -13.30 -14.38
N LEU A 146 -1.67 -12.83 -15.62
CA LEU A 146 -2.65 -13.06 -16.68
C LEU A 146 -2.71 -14.55 -17.06
N GLY A 147 -1.56 -15.20 -17.24
CA GLY A 147 -1.47 -16.62 -17.52
C GLY A 147 -2.07 -17.48 -16.41
N PHE A 148 -1.78 -17.15 -15.15
CA PHE A 148 -2.37 -17.82 -13.99
C PHE A 148 -3.89 -17.65 -13.94
N TYR A 149 -4.40 -16.44 -14.22
CA TYR A 149 -5.84 -16.19 -14.35
C TYR A 149 -6.47 -17.06 -15.45
N LEU A 150 -5.86 -17.10 -16.64
CA LEU A 150 -6.37 -17.90 -17.76
C LEU A 150 -6.37 -19.39 -17.45
N VAL A 151 -5.30 -19.91 -16.81
CA VAL A 151 -5.22 -21.32 -16.38
C VAL A 151 -6.32 -21.65 -15.37
N LEU A 152 -6.51 -20.81 -14.34
CA LEU A 152 -7.58 -21.04 -13.37
C LEU A 152 -8.97 -20.96 -14.00
N LYS A 153 -9.17 -20.04 -14.95
CA LYS A 153 -10.41 -19.95 -15.71
C LYS A 153 -10.67 -21.21 -16.54
N LEU A 154 -9.64 -21.82 -17.12
CA LEU A 154 -9.76 -23.11 -17.84
C LEU A 154 -10.12 -24.27 -16.90
N LEU A 155 -9.74 -24.19 -15.62
CA LEU A 155 -10.11 -25.15 -14.57
C LEU A 155 -11.47 -24.84 -13.91
N ASP A 156 -12.26 -23.93 -14.49
CA ASP A 156 -13.55 -23.46 -13.97
C ASP A 156 -13.47 -22.80 -12.56
N ILE A 157 -12.30 -22.25 -12.23
CA ILE A 157 -12.05 -21.53 -10.98
C ILE A 157 -12.11 -20.02 -11.26
N ASP A 158 -13.24 -19.39 -10.95
CA ASP A 158 -13.42 -17.94 -11.14
C ASP A 158 -12.70 -17.12 -10.05
N LEU A 159 -11.66 -16.37 -10.44
CA LEU A 159 -10.98 -15.42 -9.54
C LEU A 159 -11.79 -14.15 -9.27
N LEU A 160 -12.78 -13.84 -10.10
CA LEU A 160 -13.67 -12.68 -9.94
C LEU A 160 -14.95 -13.01 -9.16
N TRP A 161 -15.04 -14.20 -8.56
CA TRP A 161 -16.21 -14.71 -7.82
C TRP A 161 -16.74 -13.74 -6.74
N SER A 162 -15.87 -12.89 -6.17
CA SER A 162 -16.25 -11.91 -5.16
C SER A 162 -16.99 -10.70 -5.72
N VAL A 163 -16.79 -10.35 -7.00
CA VAL A 163 -17.45 -9.24 -7.69
C VAL A 163 -18.97 -9.42 -7.78
N PRO A 164 -19.52 -10.55 -8.28
CA PRO A 164 -20.97 -10.75 -8.31
C PRO A 164 -21.57 -10.83 -6.90
N LYS A 165 -20.84 -11.37 -5.91
CA LYS A 165 -21.30 -11.37 -4.51
C LYS A 165 -21.38 -9.96 -3.93
N ALA A 166 -20.39 -9.11 -4.19
CA ALA A 166 -20.42 -7.71 -3.80
C ALA A 166 -21.59 -6.96 -4.45
N LYS A 167 -21.81 -7.16 -5.76
CA LYS A 167 -22.95 -6.55 -6.48
C LYS A 167 -24.31 -7.00 -5.95
N LYS A 168 -24.44 -8.27 -5.54
CA LYS A 168 -25.70 -8.85 -5.05
C LYS A 168 -26.06 -8.36 -3.64
N TRP A 169 -25.08 -8.25 -2.75
CA TRP A 169 -25.32 -8.03 -1.32
C TRP A 169 -24.96 -6.63 -0.82
N CYS A 170 -24.45 -5.76 -1.68
CA CYS A 170 -24.23 -4.36 -1.32
C CYS A 170 -25.56 -3.60 -1.25
N ALA A 171 -25.76 -2.85 -0.16
CA ALA A 171 -27.00 -2.10 0.07
C ALA A 171 -27.18 -0.92 -0.90
N ASN A 172 -26.10 -0.31 -1.37
CA ASN A 172 -26.13 0.79 -2.32
C ASN A 172 -25.14 0.52 -3.47
N PRO A 173 -25.60 0.49 -4.74
CA PRO A 173 -24.72 0.24 -5.89
C PRO A 173 -23.60 1.28 -6.05
N ASP A 174 -23.78 2.52 -5.56
CA ASP A 174 -22.76 3.56 -5.61
C ASP A 174 -21.57 3.30 -4.68
N TRP A 175 -21.72 2.39 -3.70
CA TRP A 175 -20.64 1.99 -2.78
C TRP A 175 -19.77 0.87 -3.34
N ILE A 176 -20.09 0.35 -4.53
CA ILE A 176 -19.34 -0.72 -5.17
C ILE A 176 -18.03 -0.18 -5.72
N ASN A 177 -16.93 -0.50 -5.04
CA ASN A 177 -15.61 0.00 -5.40
C ASN A 177 -14.94 -0.87 -6.48
N ILE A 178 -15.03 -0.44 -7.74
CA ILE A 178 -14.33 -1.08 -8.88
C ILE A 178 -12.80 -1.07 -8.68
N ASP A 179 -12.29 -0.05 -7.99
CA ASP A 179 -10.88 0.12 -7.63
C ASP A 179 -10.32 -1.02 -6.77
N THR A 180 -11.20 -1.76 -6.10
CA THR A 180 -10.82 -2.90 -5.24
C THR A 180 -10.88 -4.25 -5.95
N THR A 181 -11.15 -4.26 -7.26
CA THR A 181 -11.11 -5.48 -8.05
C THR A 181 -9.68 -6.03 -8.17
N PRO A 182 -9.51 -7.37 -8.31
CA PRO A 182 -8.18 -7.97 -8.47
C PRO A 182 -7.36 -7.38 -9.62
N PHE A 183 -7.99 -7.12 -10.77
CA PHE A 183 -7.33 -6.51 -11.93
C PHE A 183 -6.93 -5.05 -11.68
N ALA A 184 -7.77 -4.24 -11.04
CA ALA A 184 -7.40 -2.88 -10.67
C ALA A 184 -6.21 -2.86 -9.71
N GLY A 185 -6.18 -3.79 -8.74
CA GLY A 185 -5.05 -4.01 -7.85
C GLY A 185 -3.75 -4.38 -8.59
N LEU A 186 -3.83 -5.30 -9.55
CA LEU A 186 -2.69 -5.68 -10.40
C LEU A 186 -2.13 -4.48 -11.16
N VAL A 187 -2.99 -3.73 -11.86
CA VAL A 187 -2.60 -2.57 -12.66
C VAL A 187 -1.94 -1.48 -11.80
N ARG A 188 -2.49 -1.21 -10.61
CA ARG A 188 -1.90 -0.27 -9.65
C ARG A 188 -0.53 -0.72 -9.15
N ASN A 189 -0.36 -2.00 -8.81
CA ASN A 189 0.92 -2.54 -8.35
C ASN A 189 1.98 -2.49 -9.46
N LEU A 190 1.62 -2.84 -10.69
CA LEU A 190 2.50 -2.73 -11.85
C LEU A 190 2.88 -1.28 -12.13
N GLY A 191 1.91 -0.36 -12.08
CA GLY A 191 2.15 1.07 -12.23
C GLY A 191 3.13 1.59 -11.16
N ALA A 192 2.88 1.28 -9.89
CA ALA A 192 3.73 1.70 -8.79
C ALA A 192 5.17 1.15 -8.92
N PHE A 193 5.33 -0.13 -9.25
CA PHE A 193 6.65 -0.73 -9.43
C PHE A 193 7.41 -0.15 -10.62
N PHE A 194 6.70 0.11 -11.73
CA PHE A 194 7.26 0.78 -12.90
C PHE A 194 7.69 2.22 -12.60
N GLY A 195 6.83 2.99 -11.96
CA GLY A 195 7.11 4.37 -11.53
C GLY A 195 8.29 4.47 -10.57
N LEU A 196 8.41 3.52 -9.63
CA LEU A 196 9.56 3.41 -8.74
C LEU A 196 10.85 3.14 -9.52
N GLY A 197 10.81 2.23 -10.50
CA GLY A 197 11.94 1.91 -11.36
C GLY A 197 12.45 3.14 -12.14
N ILE A 198 11.55 3.94 -12.72
CA ILE A 198 11.89 5.21 -13.37
C ILE A 198 12.46 6.20 -12.34
N GLY A 199 11.81 6.34 -11.18
CA GLY A 199 12.22 7.27 -10.14
C GLY A 199 13.65 7.05 -9.67
N ILE A 200 13.99 5.83 -9.27
CA ILE A 200 15.33 5.48 -8.75
C ILE A 200 16.42 5.61 -9.84
N ASN A 201 16.10 5.30 -11.10
CA ASN A 201 17.05 5.36 -12.20
C ASN A 201 17.13 6.75 -12.87
N SER A 202 16.34 7.73 -12.41
CA SER A 202 16.35 9.08 -12.97
C SER A 202 17.56 9.90 -12.51
N GLU A 203 18.07 10.79 -13.36
CA GLU A 203 19.13 11.73 -12.98
C GLU A 203 18.70 12.63 -11.82
N MET A 204 17.41 12.99 -11.76
CA MET A 204 16.81 13.78 -10.68
C MET A 204 17.04 13.17 -9.30
N PHE A 205 16.86 11.85 -9.17
CA PHE A 205 17.13 11.12 -7.91
C PHE A 205 18.61 11.13 -7.58
N ILE A 206 19.47 10.84 -8.55
CA ILE A 206 20.93 10.80 -8.36
C ILE A 206 21.46 12.16 -7.90
N THR A 207 21.07 13.25 -8.55
CA THR A 207 21.52 14.61 -8.21
C THR A 207 21.07 15.04 -6.82
N SER A 208 19.85 14.67 -6.41
CA SER A 208 19.24 15.19 -5.17
C SER A 208 19.61 14.36 -3.95
N CYS A 209 19.54 13.04 -4.05
CA CYS A 209 19.72 12.12 -2.92
C CYS A 209 21.18 11.69 -2.70
N LYS A 210 22.05 11.74 -3.74
CA LYS A 210 23.50 11.49 -3.57
C LYS A 210 24.32 12.76 -3.33
N GLY A 211 23.69 13.93 -3.31
CA GLY A 211 24.34 15.22 -3.02
C GLY A 211 24.62 15.46 -1.54
N LYS A 212 25.56 16.37 -1.22
CA LYS A 212 25.94 16.75 0.16
C LYS A 212 24.76 17.26 1.01
N ASN A 213 23.71 17.82 0.38
CA ASN A 213 22.54 18.35 1.07
C ASN A 213 21.57 17.27 1.59
N SER A 214 21.64 16.02 1.11
CA SER A 214 20.73 14.93 1.53
C SER A 214 20.91 14.49 2.99
N CYS A 215 22.01 14.89 3.63
CA CYS A 215 22.27 14.64 5.04
C CYS A 215 21.64 15.69 5.97
N LYS A 216 21.20 16.85 5.45
CA LYS A 216 20.56 17.89 6.27
C LYS A 216 19.16 17.43 6.71
N ILE A 217 18.87 17.53 8.01
CA ILE A 217 17.54 17.21 8.55
C ILE A 217 16.45 18.09 7.91
N SER A 218 16.75 19.37 7.68
CA SER A 218 15.83 20.31 7.02
C SER A 218 15.41 19.86 5.62
N PHE A 219 16.35 19.34 4.82
CA PHE A 219 16.06 18.77 3.50
C PHE A 219 15.09 17.58 3.61
N ARG A 220 15.33 16.66 4.55
CA ARG A 220 14.49 15.47 4.74
C ARG A 220 13.09 15.82 5.20
N VAL A 221 12.96 16.71 6.19
CA VAL A 221 11.65 17.16 6.70
C VAL A 221 10.86 17.87 5.60
N LEU A 222 11.51 18.73 4.82
CA LEU A 222 10.85 19.42 3.71
C LEU A 222 10.43 18.44 2.60
N CYS A 223 11.24 17.44 2.28
CA CYS A 223 10.87 16.38 1.34
C CYS A 223 9.67 15.55 1.84
N VAL A 224 9.64 15.20 3.13
CA VAL A 224 8.51 14.47 3.73
C VAL A 224 7.24 15.31 3.66
N ALA A 225 7.31 16.58 4.07
CA ALA A 225 6.15 17.49 4.04
C ALA A 225 5.62 17.70 2.61
N ALA A 226 6.51 17.96 1.65
CA ALA A 226 6.12 18.13 0.24
C ALA A 226 5.58 16.83 -0.37
N SER A 227 6.14 15.67 -0.02
CA SER A 227 5.63 14.37 -0.48
C SER A 227 4.24 14.09 0.08
N LEU A 228 3.99 14.35 1.37
CA LEU A 228 2.68 14.19 1.97
C LEU A 228 1.64 15.12 1.34
N ALA A 229 2.00 16.39 1.12
CA ALA A 229 1.11 17.36 0.49
C ALA A 229 0.76 16.96 -0.96
N THR A 230 1.74 16.54 -1.75
CA THR A 230 1.51 16.09 -3.13
C THR A 230 0.68 14.81 -3.19
N LEU A 231 0.94 13.82 -2.32
CA LEU A 231 0.12 12.62 -2.22
C LEU A 231 -1.33 12.95 -1.85
N GLN A 232 -1.55 13.92 -0.97
CA GLN A 232 -2.90 14.37 -0.62
C GLN A 232 -3.61 15.04 -1.82
N LEU A 233 -2.88 15.80 -2.64
CA LEU A 233 -3.42 16.36 -3.88
C LEU A 233 -3.81 15.26 -4.88
N TYR A 234 -3.01 14.20 -5.01
CA TYR A 234 -3.35 13.05 -5.85
C TYR A 234 -4.64 12.33 -5.40
N ASN A 235 -4.98 12.37 -4.12
CA ASN A 235 -6.22 11.77 -3.61
C ASN A 235 -7.47 12.50 -4.10
N PHE A 236 -7.39 13.82 -4.36
CA PHE A 236 -8.52 14.58 -4.90
C PHE A 236 -8.80 14.31 -6.39
N VAL A 237 -7.82 13.76 -7.12
CA VAL A 237 -7.99 13.41 -8.54
C VAL A 237 -8.82 12.12 -8.65
N LYS A 238 -10.11 12.28 -8.95
CA LYS A 238 -11.03 11.18 -9.25
C LYS A 238 -10.80 10.67 -10.67
N ILE A 239 -10.66 9.36 -10.83
CA ILE A 239 -10.53 8.72 -12.13
C ILE A 239 -11.94 8.42 -12.68
N PRO A 240 -12.23 8.71 -13.96
CA PRO A 240 -13.49 8.31 -14.58
C PRO A 240 -13.69 6.79 -14.54
N THR A 241 -14.81 6.33 -13.99
CA THR A 241 -15.15 4.90 -13.83
C THR A 241 -16.07 4.36 -14.93
N HIS A 242 -16.63 5.22 -15.77
CA HIS A 242 -17.62 4.84 -16.79
C HIS A 242 -17.05 4.04 -17.96
N THR A 243 -15.74 4.14 -18.22
CA THR A 243 -15.07 3.44 -19.32
C THR A 243 -13.95 2.57 -18.76
N GLU A 244 -14.16 1.25 -18.74
CA GLU A 244 -13.25 0.30 -18.08
C GLU A 244 -11.80 0.41 -18.57
N TYR A 245 -11.57 0.46 -19.88
CA TYR A 245 -10.23 0.60 -20.45
C TYR A 245 -9.54 1.90 -20.02
N LEU A 246 -10.27 3.02 -20.07
CA LEU A 246 -9.75 4.32 -19.65
C LEU A 246 -9.43 4.32 -18.15
N PHE A 247 -10.29 3.70 -17.35
CA PHE A 247 -10.09 3.53 -15.91
C PHE A 247 -8.77 2.79 -15.61
N TYR A 248 -8.52 1.65 -16.26
CA TYR A 248 -7.28 0.89 -16.04
C TYR A 248 -6.03 1.67 -16.47
N ILE A 249 -6.06 2.33 -17.64
CA ILE A 249 -4.91 3.12 -18.12
C ILE A 249 -4.63 4.29 -17.17
N LEU A 250 -5.65 5.05 -16.78
CA LEU A 250 -5.48 6.18 -15.87
C LEU A 250 -5.06 5.72 -14.47
N SER A 251 -5.55 4.57 -13.99
CA SER A 251 -5.14 3.96 -12.73
C SER A 251 -3.66 3.57 -12.77
N PHE A 252 -3.18 2.98 -13.87
CA PHE A 252 -1.77 2.70 -14.10
C PHE A 252 -0.93 3.98 -14.04
N CYS A 253 -1.32 4.99 -14.82
CA CYS A 253 -0.59 6.26 -14.92
C CYS A 253 -0.53 6.98 -13.57
N LYS A 254 -1.65 7.07 -12.84
CA LYS A 254 -1.71 7.65 -11.49
C LYS A 254 -0.81 6.89 -10.53
N SER A 255 -0.84 5.56 -10.57
CA SER A 255 -0.04 4.70 -9.71
C SER A 255 1.46 4.76 -10.02
N ALA A 256 1.85 4.96 -11.28
CA ALA A 256 3.23 5.17 -11.68
C ALA A 256 3.74 6.58 -11.33
N ALA A 257 2.88 7.59 -11.48
CA ALA A 257 3.23 8.98 -11.17
C ALA A 257 3.52 9.18 -9.67
N MET A 258 2.82 8.47 -8.79
CA MET A 258 2.99 8.59 -7.33
C MET A 258 4.44 8.30 -6.86
N PRO A 259 5.02 7.09 -7.06
CA PRO A 259 6.41 6.82 -6.68
C PRO A 259 7.42 7.71 -7.42
N LEU A 260 7.20 7.99 -8.70
CA LEU A 260 8.06 8.89 -9.47
C LEU A 260 8.12 10.29 -8.83
N THR A 261 6.97 10.79 -8.38
CA THR A 261 6.88 12.11 -7.74
C THR A 261 7.59 12.12 -6.40
N VAL A 262 7.33 11.13 -5.54
CA VAL A 262 7.87 11.08 -4.18
C VAL A 262 9.37 10.78 -4.18
N VAL A 263 9.85 9.91 -5.06
CA VAL A 263 11.24 9.45 -5.06
C VAL A 263 12.16 10.39 -5.85
N ALA A 264 11.69 10.96 -6.98
CA ALA A 264 12.55 11.75 -7.86
C ALA A 264 12.17 13.24 -7.90
N LEU A 265 10.91 13.58 -8.23
CA LEU A 265 10.51 14.97 -8.49
C LEU A 265 10.57 15.84 -7.23
N VAL A 266 9.98 15.39 -6.12
CA VAL A 266 9.93 16.16 -4.87
C VAL A 266 11.33 16.44 -4.32
N PRO A 267 12.21 15.43 -4.15
CA PRO A 267 13.59 15.68 -3.71
C PRO A 267 14.35 16.63 -4.63
N TYR A 268 14.12 16.56 -5.95
CA TYR A 268 14.76 17.44 -6.93
C TYR A 268 14.30 18.89 -6.84
N CYS A 269 12.99 19.12 -6.73
CA CYS A 269 12.44 20.46 -6.52
C CYS A 269 12.95 21.07 -5.21
N VAL A 270 12.94 20.30 -4.12
CA VAL A 270 13.43 20.74 -2.81
C VAL A 270 14.93 21.05 -2.85
N HIS A 271 15.72 20.18 -3.48
CA HIS A 271 17.16 20.37 -3.63
C HIS A 271 17.47 21.66 -4.41
N THR A 272 16.75 21.91 -5.50
CA THR A 272 16.91 23.12 -6.32
C THR A 272 16.51 24.38 -5.55
N LEU A 273 15.40 24.33 -4.81
CA LEU A 273 14.94 25.45 -3.99
C LEU A 273 15.96 25.81 -2.91
N MET A 274 16.46 24.82 -2.16
CA MET A 274 17.48 25.04 -1.12
C MET A 274 18.80 25.57 -1.68
N ARG A 275 19.25 25.08 -2.84
CA ARG A 275 20.46 25.59 -3.51
C ARG A 275 20.34 27.07 -3.90
N THR A 276 19.13 27.51 -4.25
CA THR A 276 18.87 28.89 -4.66
C THR A 276 18.89 29.83 -3.45
N THR A 277 18.39 29.36 -2.30
CA THR A 277 18.46 30.10 -1.03
C THR A 277 19.89 30.27 -0.53
N ASP A 278 20.71 29.20 -0.59
CA ASP A 278 22.13 29.27 -0.19
C ASP A 278 22.92 30.29 -1.04
N LYS A 279 22.57 30.46 -2.33
CA LYS A 279 23.19 31.46 -3.22
C LYS A 279 22.72 32.90 -2.99
N LYS A 280 21.57 33.12 -2.35
CA LYS A 280 21.04 34.47 -2.05
C LYS A 280 21.52 35.01 -0.70
N CYS A 281 22.09 34.15 0.15
CA CYS A 281 22.62 34.51 1.47
C CYS A 281 24.15 34.70 1.51
N ASN A 282 24.86 34.42 0.42
CA ASN A 282 26.27 34.74 0.23
C ASN A 282 26.41 35.94 -0.70
#